data_AF-A0A1I5EPT2-F1
#
_entry.id   AF-A0A1I5EPT2-F1
#
_cell.length_a   1.000
_cell.length_b   1.000
_cell.length_c   1.000
_cell.angle_alpha   90.00
_cell.angle_beta   90.00
_cell.angle_gamma   90.00
#
_symmetry.space_group_name_H-M   'P 1'
#
loop_
_entity.id
_entity.type
_entity.pdbx_description
1 polymer ?
#
loop_
_entity_poly.entity_id
_entity_poly.type
_entity_poly.pdbx_seq_one_letter_code
_entity_poly.pdbx_strand_id
1 'polypeptide(L)'
;MKNILVKSLFIVGLILTISCKKEANQTDTSTNDTIIQFKEIPFDIDGQQNELSFINNKQVTLFASTDTVKSQIKTIENSPSQRIFLVNESDEFYEVNYFSYGNNPLSYNGFVKKKHFKMKDEFSLQSVDLNEIRYSNLNGDYDDQSKSFEKYGTVKLINKQSYLQNRRKGNTTFIFSKNNIETNSQKGVYSFRTNSGEQVEIPIKNIDEETGQESIATSLGFSPILQSYVFRVNEDNETLYSFYSKRNAQEEVQYKSTLPVYHKESQQFAELINDNDAGCLLIISGLDNNFRFKEKLLANFTNFKIVPNTLYWINEKSVIVEAVHTNQTNNPSKSEYLLIEFSL
;
A
#
# COMPACT_ATOMS: atom_id res chain seq x y z
N MET A 1 48.51 -9.48 72.66
CA MET A 1 48.73 -8.58 73.82
C MET A 1 48.97 -7.17 73.28
N LYS A 2 48.20 -6.21 73.83
CA LYS A 2 48.44 -4.77 73.97
C LYS A 2 49.06 -3.97 72.81
N ASN A 3 48.24 -3.01 72.34
CA ASN A 3 48.54 -1.62 71.97
C ASN A 3 49.96 -1.13 72.33
N ILE A 4 50.50 -0.22 71.52
CA ILE A 4 50.88 1.13 71.98
C ILE A 4 51.12 2.06 70.77
N LEU A 5 50.79 3.32 71.01
CA LEU A 5 50.56 4.45 70.14
C LEU A 5 51.45 5.57 70.66
N VAL A 6 52.30 6.20 69.83
CA VAL A 6 52.99 7.48 70.12
C VAL A 6 53.35 8.10 68.74
N LYS A 7 52.61 9.05 68.15
CA LYS A 7 52.42 10.50 68.39
C LYS A 7 53.68 11.39 68.35
N SER A 8 53.68 12.31 67.38
CA SER A 8 54.26 13.67 67.38
C SER A 8 55.79 13.79 67.38
N LEU A 9 56.47 14.83 66.86
CA LEU A 9 56.20 16.24 66.54
C LEU A 9 57.39 16.63 65.59
N PHE A 10 57.20 17.20 64.39
CA PHE A 10 57.11 18.65 64.07
C PHE A 10 58.46 19.43 64.07
N ILE A 11 58.60 20.23 63.00
CA ILE A 11 59.29 21.54 62.88
C ILE A 11 60.70 21.60 62.27
N VAL A 12 60.68 22.04 61.00
CA VAL A 12 61.40 23.17 60.38
C VAL A 12 62.93 23.16 60.32
N GLY A 13 63.42 23.17 59.07
CA GLY A 13 64.71 23.70 58.69
C GLY A 13 64.66 24.20 57.25
N LEU A 14 64.49 25.51 57.08
CA LEU A 14 64.35 26.24 55.81
C LEU A 14 65.64 27.03 55.60
N ILE A 15 66.38 26.77 54.50
CA ILE A 15 67.46 27.59 53.90
C ILE A 15 67.48 27.16 52.41
N LEU A 16 66.93 27.92 51.44
CA LEU A 16 67.56 29.00 50.63
C LEU A 16 68.90 28.53 50.00
N THR A 17 69.15 28.50 48.68
CA THR A 17 68.85 29.50 47.64
C THR A 17 69.34 29.05 46.25
N ILE A 18 68.60 29.50 45.22
CA ILE A 18 68.99 29.89 43.85
C ILE A 18 69.38 28.80 42.84
N SER A 19 68.55 28.65 41.79
CA SER A 19 69.03 28.90 40.42
C SER A 19 67.90 29.17 39.42
N CYS A 20 68.08 30.27 38.69
CA CYS A 20 67.54 30.65 37.38
C CYS A 20 66.05 30.53 37.03
N LYS A 21 65.44 31.72 36.92
CA LYS A 21 64.27 31.99 36.07
C LYS A 21 64.50 31.49 34.64
N LYS A 22 63.52 30.75 34.13
CA LYS A 22 63.04 30.89 32.76
C LYS A 22 61.52 30.92 32.83
N GLU A 23 60.96 32.10 32.55
CA GLU A 23 59.51 32.31 32.44
C GLU A 23 58.99 31.45 31.28
N ALA A 24 58.28 30.38 31.61
CA ALA A 24 57.31 29.77 30.72
C ALA A 24 55.95 30.16 31.30
N ASN A 25 55.29 31.12 30.65
CA ASN A 25 53.87 31.34 30.84
C ASN A 25 53.15 30.05 30.44
N GLN A 26 52.84 29.20 31.42
CA GLN A 26 51.78 28.21 31.29
C GLN A 26 50.48 29.00 31.21
N THR A 27 50.04 29.28 29.98
CA THR A 27 48.62 29.41 29.69
C THR A 27 47.99 28.06 30.01
N ASP A 28 47.40 27.96 31.21
CA ASP A 28 46.36 26.99 31.52
C ASP A 28 45.25 27.19 30.49
N THR A 29 45.38 26.46 29.38
CA THR A 29 44.32 26.36 28.39
C THR A 29 43.41 25.26 28.91
N SER A 30 42.39 25.65 29.68
CA SER A 30 41.27 24.74 29.92
C SER A 30 40.64 24.47 28.55
N THR A 31 40.95 23.33 27.95
CA THR A 31 40.11 22.78 26.88
C THR A 31 38.78 22.43 27.53
N ASN A 32 37.85 23.38 27.52
CA ASN A 32 36.44 23.07 27.66
C ASN A 32 36.09 22.12 26.52
N ASP A 33 36.04 20.82 26.80
CA ASP A 33 35.43 19.82 25.92
C ASP A 33 33.94 20.17 25.79
N THR A 34 33.66 21.11 24.89
CA THR A 34 32.34 21.70 24.73
C THR A 34 31.50 20.71 23.93
N ILE A 35 30.49 20.11 24.58
CA ILE A 35 29.51 19.26 23.91
C ILE A 35 28.81 20.09 22.82
N ILE A 36 28.90 19.62 21.58
CA ILE A 36 28.27 20.23 20.41
C ILE A 36 26.77 20.09 20.57
N GLN A 37 26.06 21.22 20.60
CA GLN A 37 24.60 21.29 20.74
C GLN A 37 23.90 21.25 19.38
N PHE A 38 22.63 20.87 19.38
CA PHE A 38 21.79 20.94 18.17
C PHE A 38 21.70 22.36 17.64
N LYS A 39 21.75 22.49 16.32
CA LYS A 39 21.43 23.74 15.63
C LYS A 39 19.92 23.79 15.41
N GLU A 40 19.24 24.71 16.08
CA GLU A 40 17.84 25.00 15.79
C GLU A 40 17.69 25.57 14.37
N ILE A 41 16.66 25.13 13.68
CA ILE A 41 16.30 25.59 12.34
C ILE A 41 14.87 26.12 12.34
N PRO A 42 14.49 27.01 11.40
CA PRO A 42 13.10 27.41 11.23
C PRO A 42 12.18 26.20 11.07
N PHE A 43 10.99 26.26 11.67
CA PHE A 43 9.97 25.23 11.52
C PHE A 43 9.25 25.40 10.18
N ASP A 44 9.94 25.11 9.08
CA ASP A 44 9.43 25.14 7.71
C ASP A 44 9.54 23.76 7.08
N ILE A 45 8.41 23.06 6.99
CA ILE A 45 8.30 21.70 6.45
C ILE A 45 7.96 21.72 4.96
N ASP A 46 7.20 22.72 4.51
CA ASP A 46 6.72 22.79 3.12
C ASP A 46 7.88 23.03 2.15
N GLY A 47 8.96 23.69 2.61
CA GLY A 47 10.21 23.82 1.87
C GLY A 47 11.13 22.59 1.89
N GLN A 48 10.80 21.53 2.63
CA GLN A 48 11.66 20.35 2.74
C GLN A 48 11.42 19.36 1.59
N GLN A 49 12.48 18.67 1.20
CA GLN A 49 12.46 17.57 0.22
C GLN A 49 13.19 16.36 0.80
N ASN A 50 13.11 15.20 0.13
CA ASN A 50 13.88 14.01 0.49
C ASN A 50 13.57 13.49 1.91
N GLU A 51 12.29 13.30 2.22
CA GLU A 51 11.88 12.71 3.49
C GLU A 51 12.47 11.31 3.67
N LEU A 52 12.90 10.98 4.88
CA LEU A 52 13.44 9.68 5.24
C LEU A 52 12.38 8.87 6.01
N SER A 53 12.32 7.57 5.73
CA SER A 53 11.53 6.60 6.50
C SER A 53 12.43 5.71 7.33
N PHE A 54 11.99 5.40 8.56
CA PHE A 54 12.65 4.43 9.41
C PHE A 54 12.59 3.03 8.76
N ILE A 55 13.71 2.30 8.76
CA ILE A 55 13.75 0.90 8.28
C ILE A 55 13.03 -0.03 9.26
N ASN A 56 12.95 0.36 10.54
CA ASN A 56 12.35 -0.42 11.61
C ASN A 56 11.81 0.50 12.72
N ASN A 57 10.81 0.04 13.48
CA ASN A 57 10.16 0.77 14.58
C ASN A 57 11.04 0.88 15.84
N LYS A 58 12.37 0.91 15.69
CA LYS A 58 13.29 1.08 16.81
C LYS A 58 13.53 2.56 17.03
N GLN A 59 13.65 2.93 18.31
CA GLN A 59 14.21 4.22 18.69
C GLN A 59 15.62 4.35 18.13
N VAL A 60 15.94 5.52 17.58
CA VAL A 60 17.25 5.83 17.01
C VAL A 60 17.80 7.09 17.64
N THR A 61 19.11 7.23 17.59
CA THR A 61 19.80 8.40 18.14
C THR A 61 19.98 9.45 17.05
N LEU A 62 19.47 10.65 17.32
CA LEU A 62 19.81 11.88 16.63
C LEU A 62 21.02 12.50 17.32
N PHE A 63 22.03 12.90 16.55
CA PHE A 63 23.27 13.49 17.02
C PHE A 63 23.38 14.93 16.53
N ALA A 64 23.87 15.86 17.35
CA ALA A 64 24.16 17.23 16.93
C ALA A 64 25.39 17.36 16.01
N SER A 65 26.29 16.36 16.06
CA SER A 65 27.51 16.23 15.25
C SER A 65 27.82 14.77 14.96
N THR A 66 28.58 14.52 13.89
CA THR A 66 29.13 13.19 13.55
C THR A 66 30.19 12.70 14.55
N ASP A 67 30.80 13.59 15.34
CA ASP A 67 31.62 13.20 16.51
C ASP A 67 30.70 12.75 17.65
N THR A 68 30.32 11.46 17.62
CA THR A 68 29.35 10.88 18.57
C THR A 68 29.76 10.99 20.05
N VAL A 69 31.03 11.24 20.36
CA VAL A 69 31.51 11.37 21.74
C VAL A 69 31.27 12.79 22.28
N LYS A 70 31.42 13.80 21.42
CA LYS A 70 31.24 15.22 21.78
C LYS A 70 29.88 15.78 21.36
N SER A 71 28.95 14.92 20.97
CA SER A 71 27.65 15.30 20.41
C SER A 71 26.56 15.26 21.47
N GLN A 72 25.75 16.31 21.54
CA GLN A 72 24.44 16.21 22.19
C GLN A 72 23.59 15.18 21.43
N ILE A 73 22.93 14.30 22.18
CA ILE A 73 22.08 13.26 21.62
C ILE A 73 20.62 13.44 22.01
N LYS A 74 19.73 13.08 21.10
CA LYS A 74 18.29 12.91 21.36
C LYS A 74 17.86 11.54 20.86
N THR A 75 16.95 10.92 21.59
CA THR A 75 16.26 9.72 21.10
C THR A 75 15.05 10.16 20.30
N ILE A 76 14.93 9.65 19.08
CA ILE A 76 13.79 9.87 18.20
C ILE A 76 13.18 8.52 17.82
N GLU A 77 11.91 8.52 17.42
CA GLU A 77 11.17 7.29 17.17
C GLU A 77 10.28 7.41 15.93
N ASN A 78 9.89 6.26 15.39
CA ASN A 78 8.94 6.22 14.28
C ASN A 78 7.54 6.60 14.79
N SER A 79 7.21 7.89 14.76
CA SER A 79 5.94 8.46 15.20
C SER A 79 5.34 9.36 14.11
N PRO A 80 4.01 9.36 13.92
CA PRO A 80 3.33 10.33 13.04
C PRO A 80 3.61 11.79 13.40
N SER A 81 4.00 12.06 14.65
CA SER A 81 4.35 13.39 15.13
C SER A 81 5.82 13.77 14.92
N GLN A 82 6.58 13.00 14.15
CA GLN A 82 8.00 13.28 13.85
C GLN A 82 8.27 13.10 12.36
N ARG A 83 9.03 14.01 11.74
CA ARG A 83 9.48 13.91 10.35
C ARG A 83 10.94 14.27 10.21
N ILE A 84 11.60 13.65 9.24
CA ILE A 84 13.05 13.73 9.05
C ILE A 84 13.33 13.86 7.57
N PHE A 85 14.12 14.86 7.19
CA PHE A 85 14.43 15.17 5.79
C PHE A 85 15.93 15.17 5.58
N LEU A 86 16.39 14.50 4.53
CA LEU A 86 17.79 14.45 4.16
C LEU A 86 18.26 15.82 3.66
N VAL A 87 19.32 16.34 4.29
CA VAL A 87 20.02 17.56 3.85
C VAL A 87 21.26 17.19 3.04
N ASN A 88 22.08 16.29 3.57
CA ASN A 88 23.33 15.88 2.94
C ASN A 88 23.74 14.47 3.41
N GLU A 89 24.64 13.85 2.66
CA GLU A 89 25.14 12.50 2.92
C GLU A 89 26.66 12.52 3.22
N SER A 90 27.06 11.87 4.32
CA SER A 90 28.47 11.66 4.72
C SER A 90 28.67 10.20 5.15
N ASP A 91 29.88 9.63 5.16
CA ASP A 91 30.20 8.21 5.46
C ASP A 91 29.07 7.35 6.05
N GLU A 92 28.93 7.31 7.38
CA GLU A 92 27.89 6.52 8.07
C GLU A 92 26.64 7.31 8.45
N PHE A 93 26.60 8.62 8.15
CA PHE A 93 25.58 9.54 8.64
C PHE A 93 24.82 10.26 7.51
N TYR A 94 23.52 10.39 7.68
CA TYR A 94 22.74 11.42 7.02
C TYR A 94 22.74 12.67 7.89
N GLU A 95 23.06 13.82 7.29
CA GLU A 95 22.68 15.12 7.83
C GLU A 95 21.20 15.32 7.55
N VAL A 96 20.43 15.68 8.57
CA VAL A 96 18.97 15.74 8.50
C VAL A 96 18.41 16.98 9.16
N ASN A 97 17.29 17.45 8.62
CA ASN A 97 16.37 18.34 9.31
C ASN A 97 15.30 17.48 10.00
N TYR A 98 15.29 17.49 11.33
CA TYR A 98 14.31 16.80 12.17
C TYR A 98 13.23 17.78 12.63
N PHE A 99 11.97 17.37 12.54
CA PHE A 99 10.80 18.11 13.00
C PHE A 99 9.97 17.25 13.94
N SER A 100 9.57 17.83 15.08
CA SER A 100 8.62 17.22 16.02
C SER A 100 7.39 18.12 16.16
N TYR A 101 6.22 17.55 15.91
CA TYR A 101 4.92 18.21 16.08
C TYR A 101 4.41 18.10 17.52
N GLY A 102 3.43 18.94 17.87
CA GLY A 102 2.75 18.94 19.15
C GLY A 102 2.58 20.35 19.73
N ASN A 103 2.23 20.45 21.01
CA ASN A 103 2.02 21.73 21.70
C ASN A 103 3.29 22.60 21.76
N ASN A 104 4.47 21.98 21.71
CA ASN A 104 5.77 22.65 21.65
C ASN A 104 6.55 22.09 20.45
N PRO A 105 6.31 22.59 19.24
CA PRO A 105 7.00 22.11 18.05
C PRO A 105 8.49 22.41 18.12
N LEU A 106 9.32 21.48 17.63
CA LEU A 106 10.78 21.60 17.66
C LEU A 106 11.35 21.22 16.30
N SER A 107 12.39 21.94 15.87
CA SER A 107 13.10 21.65 14.63
C SER A 107 14.61 21.84 14.79
N TYR A 108 15.37 20.83 14.39
CA TYR A 108 16.82 20.80 14.51
C TYR A 108 17.47 20.30 13.22
N ASN A 109 18.63 20.84 12.91
CA ASN A 109 19.59 20.16 12.05
C ASN A 109 20.45 19.23 12.91
N GLY A 110 20.70 18.02 12.42
CA GLY A 110 21.49 17.03 13.11
C GLY A 110 21.87 15.85 12.20
N PHE A 111 22.32 14.77 12.80
CA PHE A 111 22.87 13.61 12.11
C PHE A 111 22.24 12.33 12.62
N VAL A 112 21.93 11.41 11.70
CA VAL A 112 21.42 10.06 12.02
C VAL A 112 22.22 9.01 11.27
N LYS A 113 22.36 7.81 11.82
CA LYS A 113 23.08 6.73 11.13
C LYS A 113 22.26 6.18 9.97
N LYS A 114 22.86 6.10 8.78
CA LYS A 114 22.20 5.68 7.53
C LYS A 114 21.48 4.34 7.64
N LYS A 115 22.09 3.36 8.32
CA LYS A 115 21.56 1.99 8.47
C LYS A 115 20.16 1.89 9.09
N HIS A 116 19.63 2.98 9.64
CA HIS A 116 18.30 3.05 10.24
C HIS A 116 17.25 3.71 9.34
N PHE A 117 17.66 4.26 8.20
CA PHE A 117 16.81 5.07 7.34
C PHE A 117 16.90 4.65 5.88
N LYS A 118 15.80 4.82 5.16
CA LYS A 118 15.73 4.78 3.70
C LYS A 118 15.04 6.05 3.23
N MET A 119 15.28 6.46 1.98
CA MET A 119 14.45 7.49 1.36
C MET A 119 12.99 7.04 1.34
N LYS A 120 12.10 7.94 1.75
CA LYS A 120 10.65 7.75 1.64
C LYS A 120 10.31 7.77 0.16
N ASP A 121 9.72 6.69 -0.34
CA ASP A 121 9.21 6.64 -1.70
C ASP A 121 7.76 7.12 -1.66
N GLU A 122 7.51 8.34 -2.15
CA GLU A 122 6.16 8.94 -2.24
C GLU A 122 5.24 8.15 -3.18
N PHE A 123 5.79 7.23 -3.98
CA PHE A 123 5.03 6.30 -4.81
C PHE A 123 4.88 4.92 -4.18
N SER A 124 5.31 4.73 -2.92
CA SER A 124 5.07 3.49 -2.19
C SER A 124 3.71 3.54 -1.48
N LEU A 125 3.01 2.41 -1.56
CA LEU A 125 1.81 2.13 -0.78
C LEU A 125 2.05 2.12 0.73
N GLN A 126 3.31 2.06 1.19
CA GLN A 126 3.67 2.25 2.62
C GLN A 126 3.45 3.69 3.11
N SER A 127 3.31 4.65 2.19
CA SER A 127 3.23 6.08 2.52
C SER A 127 1.79 6.61 2.64
N VAL A 128 0.78 5.77 2.43
CA VAL A 128 -0.64 6.14 2.37
C VAL A 128 -1.51 5.23 3.23
N ASP A 129 -2.70 5.71 3.59
CA ASP A 129 -3.72 4.87 4.23
C ASP A 129 -4.40 3.98 3.19
N LEU A 130 -4.20 2.67 3.30
CA LEU A 130 -4.76 1.69 2.37
C LEU A 130 -6.24 1.41 2.61
N ASN A 131 -6.79 1.79 3.77
CA ASN A 131 -8.21 1.62 4.08
C ASN A 131 -9.04 2.83 3.67
N GLU A 132 -8.44 3.91 3.18
CA GLU A 132 -9.17 5.09 2.76
C GLU A 132 -10.08 4.80 1.56
N ILE A 133 -11.36 5.14 1.69
CA ILE A 133 -12.37 4.96 0.64
C ILE A 133 -13.19 6.23 0.45
N ARG A 134 -13.67 6.48 -0.78
CA ARG A 134 -14.58 7.58 -1.08
C ARG A 134 -15.99 7.29 -0.60
N TYR A 135 -16.44 6.07 -0.83
CA TYR A 135 -17.78 5.59 -0.49
C TYR A 135 -17.79 4.07 -0.49
N SER A 136 -18.87 3.53 0.06
CA SER A 136 -19.16 2.11 0.14
C SER A 136 -20.65 1.86 -0.05
N ASN A 137 -20.99 0.62 -0.41
CA ASN A 137 -22.35 0.12 -0.39
C ASN A 137 -22.32 -1.30 0.19
N LEU A 138 -23.02 -1.52 1.31
CA LEU A 138 -23.15 -2.83 1.93
C LEU A 138 -24.60 -3.30 1.83
N ASN A 139 -24.87 -4.32 1.02
CA ASN A 139 -26.20 -4.89 0.81
C ASN A 139 -27.29 -3.86 0.43
N GLY A 140 -26.93 -2.77 -0.25
CA GLY A 140 -27.83 -1.68 -0.61
C GLY A 140 -27.71 -0.44 0.28
N ASP A 141 -27.03 -0.54 1.43
CA ASP A 141 -26.81 0.58 2.34
C ASP A 141 -25.58 1.38 1.91
N TYR A 142 -25.81 2.48 1.21
CA TYR A 142 -24.77 3.41 0.75
C TYR A 142 -24.23 4.29 1.90
N ASP A 143 -22.90 4.42 1.98
CA ASP A 143 -22.20 5.25 2.96
C ASP A 143 -21.01 5.95 2.30
N ASP A 144 -21.07 7.28 2.26
CA ASP A 144 -19.99 8.17 1.83
C ASP A 144 -19.49 9.09 2.95
N GLN A 145 -19.84 8.81 4.21
CA GLN A 145 -19.45 9.62 5.36
C GLN A 145 -18.28 8.99 6.12
N SER A 146 -18.27 7.66 6.28
CA SER A 146 -17.25 6.98 7.11
C SER A 146 -15.83 7.03 6.54
N LYS A 147 -15.68 7.24 5.21
CA LYS A 147 -14.42 7.36 4.44
C LYS A 147 -13.31 6.32 4.71
N SER A 148 -13.63 5.24 5.43
CA SER A 148 -12.69 4.19 5.82
C SER A 148 -13.31 2.80 5.61
N PHE A 149 -12.49 1.89 5.12
CA PHE A 149 -12.83 0.48 4.88
C PHE A 149 -12.85 -0.36 6.16
N GLU A 150 -12.36 0.17 7.29
CA GLU A 150 -12.22 -0.58 8.56
C GLU A 150 -13.53 -1.21 9.07
N LYS A 151 -14.67 -0.60 8.76
CA LYS A 151 -16.00 -1.16 9.07
C LYS A 151 -16.28 -2.48 8.33
N TYR A 152 -15.70 -2.64 7.15
CA TYR A 152 -15.95 -3.75 6.24
C TYR A 152 -14.80 -4.74 6.20
N GLY A 153 -13.59 -4.33 6.60
CA GLY A 153 -12.40 -5.15 6.42
C GLY A 153 -11.10 -4.40 6.64
N THR A 154 -10.00 -4.96 6.16
CA THR A 154 -8.68 -4.34 6.25
C THR A 154 -7.88 -4.58 4.98
N VAL A 155 -7.15 -3.56 4.55
CA VAL A 155 -6.14 -3.63 3.49
C VAL A 155 -4.76 -3.53 4.11
N LYS A 156 -3.87 -4.48 3.77
CA LYS A 156 -2.48 -4.47 4.25
C LYS A 156 -1.51 -4.91 3.18
N LEU A 157 -0.28 -4.42 3.28
CA LEU A 157 0.83 -4.85 2.44
C LEU A 157 1.26 -6.28 2.80
N ILE A 158 1.56 -7.06 1.77
CA ILE A 158 2.19 -8.37 1.88
C ILE A 158 3.44 -8.41 1.02
N ASN A 159 4.37 -9.32 1.35
CA ASN A 159 5.55 -9.50 0.52
C ASN A 159 5.24 -10.30 -0.76
N LYS A 160 6.08 -10.12 -1.78
CA LYS A 160 5.99 -10.83 -3.07
C LYS A 160 5.92 -12.35 -2.93
N GLN A 161 6.68 -12.91 -1.99
CA GLN A 161 6.70 -14.36 -1.77
C GLN A 161 5.33 -14.88 -1.30
N SER A 162 4.67 -14.15 -0.39
CA SER A 162 3.33 -14.47 0.12
C SER A 162 2.29 -14.36 -0.99
N TYR A 163 2.38 -13.33 -1.83
CA TYR A 163 1.54 -13.20 -3.02
C TYR A 163 1.72 -14.39 -3.98
N LEU A 164 2.96 -14.72 -4.36
CA LEU A 164 3.25 -15.81 -5.30
C LEU A 164 2.82 -17.19 -4.77
N GLN A 165 2.95 -17.42 -3.46
CA GLN A 165 2.51 -18.68 -2.83
C GLN A 165 0.99 -18.85 -2.89
N ASN A 166 0.23 -17.77 -2.62
CA ASN A 166 -1.23 -17.81 -2.62
C ASN A 166 -1.81 -17.76 -4.03
N ARG A 167 -1.20 -17.01 -4.96
CA ARG A 167 -1.58 -17.00 -6.38
C ARG A 167 -1.62 -18.40 -6.99
N ARG A 168 -0.71 -19.28 -6.60
CA ARG A 168 -0.65 -20.68 -7.08
C ARG A 168 -1.84 -21.53 -6.62
N LYS A 169 -2.51 -21.15 -5.54
CA LYS A 169 -3.74 -21.82 -5.07
C LYS A 169 -4.96 -21.44 -5.92
N GLY A 170 -4.85 -20.34 -6.70
CA GLY A 170 -5.65 -20.03 -7.87
C GLY A 170 -7.13 -19.72 -7.61
N ASN A 171 -7.74 -18.98 -8.54
CA ASN A 171 -9.19 -18.83 -8.58
C ASN A 171 -9.80 -20.09 -9.20
N THR A 172 -10.98 -20.47 -8.73
CA THR A 172 -11.72 -21.57 -9.38
C THR A 172 -12.27 -21.08 -10.71
N THR A 173 -11.92 -21.76 -11.80
CA THR A 173 -12.57 -21.53 -13.08
C THR A 173 -14.05 -21.90 -12.98
N PHE A 174 -14.94 -20.93 -13.19
CA PHE A 174 -16.40 -21.14 -13.19
C PHE A 174 -16.99 -21.15 -14.61
N ILE A 175 -16.16 -20.96 -15.64
CA ILE A 175 -16.54 -20.95 -17.05
C ILE A 175 -15.82 -22.11 -17.75
N PHE A 176 -16.58 -23.00 -18.37
CA PHE A 176 -16.04 -24.16 -19.05
C PHE A 176 -16.16 -23.99 -20.57
N SER A 177 -15.02 -24.07 -21.25
CA SER A 177 -14.90 -23.91 -22.71
C SER A 177 -15.28 -25.17 -23.51
N LYS A 178 -15.69 -26.25 -22.84
CA LYS A 178 -15.86 -27.57 -23.45
C LYS A 178 -17.24 -27.72 -24.10
N ASN A 179 -17.30 -27.30 -25.38
CA ASN A 179 -18.43 -27.33 -26.31
C ASN A 179 -19.71 -26.62 -25.83
N ASN A 180 -20.56 -26.22 -26.78
CA ASN A 180 -22.01 -25.97 -26.61
C ASN A 180 -22.50 -24.52 -26.70
N ILE A 181 -21.99 -23.71 -27.61
CA ILE A 181 -22.89 -22.74 -28.26
C ILE A 181 -22.80 -22.92 -29.76
N GLU A 182 -23.93 -23.02 -30.44
CA GLU A 182 -23.97 -23.25 -31.88
C GLU A 182 -23.69 -21.93 -32.59
N THR A 183 -22.81 -21.95 -33.58
CA THR A 183 -22.58 -20.79 -34.45
C THR A 183 -23.37 -20.97 -35.72
N ASN A 184 -24.24 -20.00 -36.04
CA ASN A 184 -24.84 -19.90 -37.36
C ASN A 184 -23.97 -18.99 -38.24
N SER A 185 -23.08 -19.60 -39.03
CA SER A 185 -22.16 -18.87 -39.89
C SER A 185 -22.85 -18.06 -41.00
N GLN A 186 -24.07 -18.43 -41.42
CA GLN A 186 -24.82 -17.68 -42.43
C GLN A 186 -25.36 -16.37 -41.88
N LYS A 187 -25.83 -16.38 -40.63
CA LYS A 187 -26.35 -15.19 -39.94
C LYS A 187 -25.28 -14.40 -39.18
N GLY A 188 -24.11 -14.98 -38.94
CA GLY A 188 -23.06 -14.35 -38.13
C GLY A 188 -23.44 -14.24 -36.64
N VAL A 189 -24.17 -15.21 -36.10
CA VAL A 189 -24.63 -15.22 -34.71
C VAL A 189 -24.20 -16.48 -33.97
N TYR A 190 -23.95 -16.35 -32.67
CA TYR A 190 -24.06 -17.45 -31.73
C TYR A 190 -25.52 -17.71 -31.39
N SER A 191 -25.89 -18.96 -31.15
CA SER A 191 -27.27 -19.31 -30.85
C SER A 191 -27.39 -20.48 -29.88
N PHE A 192 -28.40 -20.41 -29.01
CA PHE A 192 -28.76 -21.50 -28.10
C PHE A 192 -30.25 -21.43 -27.78
N ARG A 193 -30.80 -22.54 -27.28
CA ARG A 193 -32.14 -22.55 -26.68
C ARG A 193 -32.05 -22.45 -25.18
N THR A 194 -32.92 -21.70 -24.54
CA THR A 194 -33.05 -21.66 -23.07
C THR A 194 -33.64 -22.98 -22.54
N ASN A 195 -33.79 -23.10 -21.22
CA ASN A 195 -34.46 -24.23 -20.58
C ASN A 195 -35.99 -24.19 -20.76
N SER A 196 -36.58 -23.01 -20.96
CA SER A 196 -37.98 -22.81 -21.35
C SER A 196 -38.24 -22.96 -22.85
N GLY A 197 -37.18 -23.10 -23.66
CA GLY A 197 -37.25 -23.45 -25.08
C GLY A 197 -37.22 -22.28 -26.05
N GLU A 198 -37.08 -21.04 -25.56
CA GLU A 198 -36.87 -19.87 -26.42
C GLU A 198 -35.50 -19.90 -27.07
N GLN A 199 -35.43 -19.42 -28.31
CA GLN A 199 -34.16 -19.25 -29.04
C GLN A 199 -33.54 -17.90 -28.66
N VAL A 200 -32.25 -17.91 -28.32
CA VAL A 200 -31.43 -16.71 -28.13
C VAL A 200 -30.39 -16.65 -29.25
N GLU A 201 -30.30 -15.52 -29.93
CA GLU A 201 -29.29 -15.23 -30.94
C GLU A 201 -28.43 -14.04 -30.48
N ILE A 202 -27.11 -14.16 -30.58
CA ILE A 202 -26.14 -13.15 -30.14
C ILE A 202 -25.22 -12.85 -31.33
N PRO A 203 -25.22 -11.62 -31.86
CA PRO A 203 -24.33 -11.24 -32.95
C PRO A 203 -22.86 -11.48 -32.60
N ILE A 204 -22.11 -12.12 -33.49
CA ILE A 204 -20.64 -12.23 -33.37
C ILE A 204 -20.00 -10.85 -33.58
N LYS A 205 -20.58 -10.10 -34.52
CA LYS A 205 -20.19 -8.74 -34.85
C LYS A 205 -21.46 -7.90 -34.94
N ASN A 206 -21.47 -6.76 -34.29
CA ASN A 206 -22.53 -5.77 -34.38
C ASN A 206 -21.94 -4.41 -34.76
N ILE A 207 -22.66 -3.64 -35.54
CA ILE A 207 -22.32 -2.26 -35.88
C ILE A 207 -23.50 -1.41 -35.44
N ASP A 208 -23.26 -0.50 -34.50
CA ASP A 208 -24.26 0.45 -34.08
C ASP A 208 -24.58 1.41 -35.24
N GLU A 209 -25.86 1.48 -35.64
CA GLU A 209 -26.27 2.21 -36.85
C GLU A 209 -26.16 3.74 -36.70
N GLU A 210 -26.18 4.24 -35.47
CA GLU A 210 -26.13 5.69 -35.19
C GLU A 210 -24.69 6.20 -35.07
N THR A 211 -23.84 5.43 -34.41
CA THR A 211 -22.45 5.79 -34.10
C THR A 211 -21.44 5.17 -35.06
N GLY A 212 -21.83 4.11 -35.77
CA GLY A 212 -20.94 3.29 -36.60
C GLY A 212 -19.96 2.43 -35.79
N GLN A 213 -20.13 2.35 -34.46
CA GLN A 213 -19.22 1.66 -33.56
C GLN A 213 -19.33 0.14 -33.72
N GLU A 214 -18.19 -0.54 -33.80
CA GLU A 214 -18.12 -1.98 -33.99
C GLU A 214 -17.88 -2.71 -32.67
N SER A 215 -18.72 -3.70 -32.37
CA SER A 215 -18.52 -4.62 -31.25
C SER A 215 -18.35 -6.05 -31.73
N ILE A 216 -17.36 -6.76 -31.16
CA ILE A 216 -17.05 -8.15 -31.47
C ILE A 216 -17.22 -9.01 -30.22
N ALA A 217 -18.17 -9.96 -30.27
CA ALA A 217 -18.39 -10.93 -29.22
C ALA A 217 -17.54 -12.19 -29.45
N THR A 218 -16.82 -12.61 -28.41
CA THR A 218 -16.07 -13.88 -28.37
C THR A 218 -16.62 -14.74 -27.24
N SER A 219 -17.16 -15.93 -27.56
CA SER A 219 -17.62 -16.86 -26.52
C SER A 219 -16.46 -17.35 -25.64
N LEU A 220 -16.63 -17.24 -24.32
CA LEU A 220 -15.71 -17.80 -23.31
C LEU A 220 -16.17 -19.18 -22.83
N GLY A 221 -17.43 -19.53 -23.03
CA GLY A 221 -18.03 -20.81 -22.67
C GLY A 221 -19.27 -20.66 -21.80
N PHE A 222 -19.61 -21.73 -21.09
CA PHE A 222 -20.78 -21.79 -20.21
C PHE A 222 -20.35 -21.76 -18.74
N SER A 223 -21.08 -21.00 -17.93
CA SER A 223 -20.98 -20.99 -16.47
C SER A 223 -22.12 -21.79 -15.86
N PRO A 224 -21.87 -23.01 -15.33
CA PRO A 224 -22.87 -23.76 -14.57
C PRO A 224 -23.31 -23.06 -13.29
N ILE A 225 -22.44 -22.22 -12.73
CA ILE A 225 -22.72 -21.48 -11.50
C ILE A 225 -23.76 -20.37 -11.75
N LEU A 226 -23.61 -19.65 -12.86
CA LEU A 226 -24.53 -18.57 -13.25
C LEU A 226 -25.66 -19.06 -14.17
N GLN A 227 -25.64 -20.35 -14.55
CA GLN A 227 -26.49 -20.89 -15.61
C GLN A 227 -26.50 -20.00 -16.86
N SER A 228 -25.34 -19.51 -17.29
CA SER A 228 -25.23 -18.47 -18.32
C SER A 228 -24.10 -18.75 -19.32
N TYR A 229 -24.32 -18.39 -20.58
CA TYR A 229 -23.23 -18.29 -21.57
C TYR A 229 -22.51 -16.96 -21.38
N VAL A 230 -21.18 -17.02 -21.39
CA VAL A 230 -20.33 -15.86 -21.13
C VAL A 230 -19.58 -15.49 -22.39
N PHE A 231 -19.58 -14.20 -22.71
CA PHE A 231 -18.86 -13.64 -23.85
C PHE A 231 -17.95 -12.52 -23.39
N ARG A 232 -16.78 -12.43 -24.00
CA ARG A 232 -15.97 -11.22 -24.01
C ARG A 232 -16.40 -10.38 -25.20
N VAL A 233 -16.86 -9.17 -24.96
CA VAL A 233 -17.25 -8.20 -25.98
C VAL A 233 -16.16 -7.13 -26.04
N ASN A 234 -15.55 -6.98 -27.20
CA ASN A 234 -14.61 -5.90 -27.45
C ASN A 234 -15.34 -4.82 -28.25
N GLU A 235 -15.31 -3.59 -27.76
CA GLU A 235 -15.94 -2.43 -28.38
C GLU A 235 -14.95 -1.28 -28.30
N ASP A 236 -14.45 -0.83 -29.46
CA ASP A 236 -13.29 0.05 -29.59
C ASP A 236 -12.07 -0.36 -28.74
N ASN A 237 -11.84 0.36 -27.62
CA ASN A 237 -10.74 0.19 -26.68
C ASN A 237 -11.20 -0.39 -25.34
N GLU A 238 -12.47 -0.74 -25.22
CA GLU A 238 -13.06 -1.31 -24.01
C GLU A 238 -13.31 -2.80 -24.18
N THR A 239 -13.18 -3.52 -23.07
CA THR A 239 -13.51 -4.94 -23.00
C THR A 239 -14.54 -5.12 -21.91
N LEU A 240 -15.69 -5.66 -22.28
CA LEU A 240 -16.79 -6.00 -21.39
C LEU A 240 -17.02 -7.51 -21.42
N TYR A 241 -17.69 -8.00 -20.39
CA TYR A 241 -18.10 -9.40 -20.26
C TYR A 241 -19.61 -9.45 -20.12
N SER A 242 -20.28 -10.13 -21.05
CA SER A 242 -21.73 -10.30 -21.04
C SER A 242 -22.14 -11.71 -20.65
N PHE A 243 -23.21 -11.82 -19.87
CA PHE A 243 -23.72 -13.07 -19.32
C PHE A 243 -25.17 -13.27 -19.74
N TYR A 244 -25.40 -14.21 -20.65
CA TYR A 244 -26.72 -14.53 -21.18
C TYR A 244 -27.29 -15.76 -20.49
N SER A 245 -28.45 -15.62 -19.85
CA SER A 245 -29.09 -16.70 -19.10
C SER A 245 -29.51 -17.86 -20.00
N LYS A 246 -29.12 -19.08 -19.61
CA LYS A 246 -29.64 -20.33 -20.20
C LYS A 246 -31.03 -20.67 -19.67
N ARG A 247 -31.49 -20.03 -18.59
CA ARG A 247 -32.76 -20.35 -17.94
C ARG A 247 -33.93 -19.72 -18.68
N ASN A 248 -33.83 -18.44 -19.00
CA ASN A 248 -34.92 -17.65 -19.59
C ASN A 248 -34.35 -16.53 -20.47
N ALA A 249 -34.86 -16.40 -21.70
CA ALA A 249 -34.42 -15.40 -22.67
C ALA A 249 -34.86 -13.97 -22.33
N GLN A 250 -35.86 -13.82 -21.46
CA GLN A 250 -36.37 -12.53 -20.98
C GLN A 250 -35.55 -11.98 -19.80
N GLU A 251 -34.59 -12.75 -19.27
CA GLU A 251 -33.68 -12.24 -18.26
C GLU A 251 -32.73 -11.22 -18.89
N GLU A 252 -32.59 -10.07 -18.23
CA GLU A 252 -31.67 -9.01 -18.64
C GLU A 252 -30.23 -9.54 -18.69
N VAL A 253 -29.53 -9.18 -19.76
CA VAL A 253 -28.11 -9.52 -19.94
C VAL A 253 -27.31 -8.76 -18.90
N GLN A 254 -26.51 -9.48 -18.11
CA GLN A 254 -25.62 -8.84 -17.15
C GLN A 254 -24.30 -8.48 -17.84
N TYR A 255 -23.77 -7.30 -17.54
CA TYR A 255 -22.49 -6.82 -18.05
C TYR A 255 -21.52 -6.56 -16.89
N LYS A 256 -20.25 -6.91 -17.10
CA LYS A 256 -19.14 -6.63 -16.18
C LYS A 256 -17.96 -6.05 -16.95
N SER A 257 -17.26 -5.08 -16.39
CA SER A 257 -16.05 -4.49 -16.98
C SER A 257 -14.81 -5.37 -16.82
N THR A 258 -14.85 -6.34 -15.90
CA THR A 258 -13.81 -7.34 -15.73
C THR A 258 -14.43 -8.72 -15.60
N LEU A 259 -13.63 -9.77 -15.79
CA LEU A 259 -14.07 -11.11 -15.48
C LEU A 259 -13.92 -11.35 -13.97
N PRO A 260 -15.01 -11.55 -13.22
CA PRO A 260 -14.92 -11.71 -11.77
C PRO A 260 -14.14 -12.97 -11.41
N VAL A 261 -13.46 -12.95 -10.27
CA VAL A 261 -12.79 -14.13 -9.73
C VAL A 261 -13.73 -14.87 -8.79
N TYR A 262 -13.83 -16.20 -8.94
CA TYR A 262 -14.80 -17.01 -8.22
C TYR A 262 -14.17 -17.85 -7.11
N HIS A 263 -14.78 -17.78 -5.92
CA HIS A 263 -14.49 -18.65 -4.79
C HIS A 263 -15.61 -19.68 -4.63
N LYS A 264 -15.26 -20.96 -4.80
CA LYS A 264 -16.23 -22.06 -4.96
C LYS A 264 -16.99 -22.38 -3.68
N GLU A 265 -16.28 -22.39 -2.57
CA GLU A 265 -16.79 -22.83 -1.26
C GLU A 265 -17.80 -21.84 -0.70
N SER A 266 -17.59 -20.53 -0.91
CA SER A 266 -18.51 -19.47 -0.48
C SER A 266 -19.48 -19.00 -1.56
N GLN A 267 -19.33 -19.49 -2.80
CA GLN A 267 -20.06 -19.04 -3.98
C GLN A 267 -20.03 -17.51 -4.15
N GLN A 268 -18.86 -16.91 -3.94
CA GLN A 268 -18.64 -15.48 -4.04
C GLN A 268 -17.79 -15.12 -5.25
N PHE A 269 -18.03 -13.93 -5.76
CA PHE A 269 -17.29 -13.31 -6.83
C PHE A 269 -16.63 -12.05 -6.31
N ALA A 270 -15.39 -11.80 -6.71
CA ALA A 270 -14.69 -10.56 -6.44
C ALA A 270 -14.24 -9.90 -7.73
N GLU A 271 -14.33 -8.58 -7.77
CA GLU A 271 -13.83 -7.73 -8.86
C GLU A 271 -13.05 -6.57 -8.25
N LEU A 272 -11.96 -6.20 -8.91
CA LEU A 272 -11.25 -4.94 -8.67
C LEU A 272 -11.09 -4.23 -10.00
N ILE A 273 -11.57 -2.99 -10.06
CA ILE A 273 -11.60 -2.19 -11.28
C ILE A 273 -10.90 -0.87 -11.00
N ASN A 274 -9.95 -0.46 -11.84
CA ASN A 274 -9.36 0.86 -11.69
C ASN A 274 -10.38 1.94 -12.04
N ASP A 275 -10.51 2.91 -11.15
CA ASP A 275 -11.32 4.11 -11.38
C ASP A 275 -10.41 5.15 -12.06
N ASN A 276 -10.90 5.81 -13.09
CA ASN A 276 -10.11 6.83 -13.80
C ASN A 276 -9.92 8.08 -12.94
N ASP A 277 -10.92 8.41 -12.12
CA ASP A 277 -10.93 9.60 -11.26
C ASP A 277 -10.36 9.33 -9.86
N ALA A 278 -10.26 8.06 -9.46
CA ALA A 278 -9.80 7.65 -8.13
C ALA A 278 -8.82 6.46 -8.17
N GLY A 279 -8.74 5.71 -7.07
CA GLY A 279 -7.95 4.48 -6.98
C GLY A 279 -8.65 3.32 -7.68
N CYS A 280 -9.29 2.45 -6.92
CA CYS A 280 -9.98 1.29 -7.49
C CYS A 280 -11.26 0.93 -6.75
N LEU A 281 -12.18 0.30 -7.47
CA LEU A 281 -13.45 -0.19 -6.99
C LEU A 281 -13.35 -1.69 -6.67
N LEU A 282 -13.54 -2.05 -5.41
CA LEU A 282 -13.77 -3.43 -4.98
C LEU A 282 -15.26 -3.72 -5.06
N ILE A 283 -15.61 -4.85 -5.68
CA ILE A 283 -16.98 -5.37 -5.69
C ILE A 283 -16.93 -6.83 -5.24
N ILE A 284 -17.64 -7.16 -4.17
CA ILE A 284 -17.92 -8.54 -3.76
C ILE A 284 -19.39 -8.84 -4.04
N SER A 285 -19.64 -9.89 -4.80
CA SER A 285 -20.99 -10.34 -5.17
C SER A 285 -21.24 -11.79 -4.75
N GLY A 286 -22.48 -12.09 -4.40
CA GLY A 286 -23.00 -13.45 -4.37
C GLY A 286 -23.93 -13.71 -5.55
N LEU A 287 -24.82 -14.68 -5.38
CA LEU A 287 -25.90 -14.98 -6.32
C LEU A 287 -27.26 -14.61 -5.74
N ASP A 288 -28.16 -14.10 -6.58
CA ASP A 288 -29.59 -14.06 -6.27
C ASP A 288 -30.28 -15.41 -6.59
N ASN A 289 -31.58 -15.50 -6.33
CA ASN A 289 -32.38 -16.70 -6.62
C ASN A 289 -32.49 -17.02 -8.12
N ASN A 290 -32.07 -16.09 -8.97
CA ASN A 290 -32.04 -16.25 -10.41
C ASN A 290 -30.64 -16.57 -10.96
N PHE A 291 -29.67 -16.86 -10.09
CA PHE A 291 -28.26 -17.10 -10.46
C PHE A 291 -27.59 -15.88 -11.10
N ARG A 292 -28.06 -14.68 -10.77
CA ARG A 292 -27.46 -13.41 -11.18
C ARG A 292 -26.53 -12.88 -10.09
N PHE A 293 -25.54 -12.11 -10.49
CA PHE A 293 -24.68 -11.42 -9.55
C PHE A 293 -25.53 -10.50 -8.66
N LYS A 294 -25.40 -10.68 -7.36
CA LYS A 294 -25.98 -9.78 -6.37
C LYS A 294 -24.85 -9.14 -5.59
N GLU A 295 -24.66 -7.84 -5.78
CA GLU A 295 -23.70 -7.06 -5.00
C GLU A 295 -24.00 -7.22 -3.50
N LYS A 296 -22.95 -7.51 -2.74
CA LYS A 296 -22.97 -7.56 -1.27
C LYS A 296 -22.18 -6.42 -0.69
N LEU A 297 -21.02 -6.13 -1.28
CA LEU A 297 -20.15 -5.04 -0.86
C LEU A 297 -19.55 -4.39 -2.08
N LEU A 298 -19.59 -3.07 -2.08
CA LEU A 298 -18.81 -2.22 -2.96
C LEU A 298 -18.01 -1.23 -2.09
N ALA A 299 -16.76 -1.00 -2.45
CA ALA A 299 -15.90 0.00 -1.82
C ALA A 299 -14.99 0.67 -2.85
N ASN A 300 -14.95 2.00 -2.89
CA ASN A 300 -14.11 2.77 -3.82
C ASN A 300 -12.87 3.32 -3.10
N PHE A 301 -11.73 2.64 -3.24
CA PHE A 301 -10.45 3.03 -2.64
C PHE A 301 -9.81 4.21 -3.37
N THR A 302 -9.10 5.07 -2.64
CA THR A 302 -8.50 6.30 -3.18
C THR A 302 -7.01 6.21 -3.47
N ASN A 303 -6.27 5.39 -2.73
CA ASN A 303 -4.80 5.53 -2.64
C ASN A 303 -4.00 4.53 -3.50
N PHE A 304 -4.67 3.58 -4.16
CA PHE A 304 -4.00 2.62 -5.04
C PHE A 304 -4.85 2.23 -6.25
N LYS A 305 -4.15 1.85 -7.33
CA LYS A 305 -4.71 1.18 -8.52
C LYS A 305 -4.18 -0.24 -8.58
N ILE A 306 -4.94 -1.14 -9.19
CA ILE A 306 -4.55 -2.53 -9.37
C ILE A 306 -3.85 -2.77 -10.72
N VAL A 307 -2.94 -3.73 -10.75
CA VAL A 307 -2.43 -4.31 -11.99
C VAL A 307 -3.49 -5.28 -12.53
N PRO A 308 -3.97 -5.14 -13.78
CA PRO A 308 -5.00 -6.01 -14.33
C PRO A 308 -4.67 -7.50 -14.24
N ASN A 309 -5.69 -8.34 -14.03
CA ASN A 309 -5.58 -9.80 -13.99
C ASN A 309 -4.66 -10.36 -12.88
N THR A 310 -4.48 -9.63 -11.77
CA THR A 310 -3.66 -10.04 -10.62
C THR A 310 -4.46 -10.34 -9.35
N LEU A 311 -5.79 -10.30 -9.42
CA LEU A 311 -6.68 -10.58 -8.31
C LEU A 311 -6.85 -12.10 -8.08
N TYR A 312 -6.64 -12.56 -6.85
CA TYR A 312 -6.84 -13.96 -6.47
C TYR A 312 -7.46 -14.11 -5.09
N TRP A 313 -8.35 -15.08 -4.93
CA TRP A 313 -8.86 -15.51 -3.63
C TRP A 313 -7.80 -16.27 -2.82
N ILE A 314 -7.79 -16.06 -1.50
CA ILE A 314 -7.02 -16.86 -0.53
C ILE A 314 -7.94 -17.79 0.27
N ASN A 315 -9.09 -17.26 0.69
CA ASN A 315 -10.14 -17.94 1.46
C ASN A 315 -11.47 -17.18 1.24
N GLU A 316 -12.55 -17.56 1.93
CA GLU A 316 -13.88 -16.97 1.75
C GLU A 316 -14.02 -15.47 2.06
N LYS A 317 -13.02 -14.85 2.69
CA LYS A 317 -13.03 -13.48 3.20
C LYS A 317 -11.81 -12.66 2.79
N SER A 318 -10.96 -13.20 1.92
CA SER A 318 -9.66 -12.60 1.64
C SER A 318 -9.27 -12.75 0.18
N VAL A 319 -8.83 -11.65 -0.41
CA VAL A 319 -8.24 -11.61 -1.74
C VAL A 319 -6.86 -10.97 -1.70
N ILE A 320 -6.03 -11.30 -2.67
CA ILE A 320 -4.74 -10.65 -2.91
C ILE A 320 -4.67 -10.07 -4.30
N VAL A 321 -3.92 -8.99 -4.43
CA VAL A 321 -3.76 -8.27 -5.69
C VAL A 321 -2.39 -7.60 -5.76
N GLU A 322 -1.91 -7.38 -6.98
CA GLU A 322 -0.76 -6.52 -7.23
C GLU A 322 -1.27 -5.10 -7.53
N ALA A 323 -0.69 -4.10 -6.87
CA ALA A 323 -1.17 -2.73 -6.88
C ALA A 323 -0.03 -1.72 -7.02
N VAL A 324 -0.38 -0.51 -7.42
CA VAL A 324 0.51 0.64 -7.57
C VAL A 324 -0.14 1.85 -6.90
N HIS A 325 0.68 2.76 -6.41
CA HIS A 325 0.20 4.02 -5.85
C HIS A 325 -0.51 4.86 -6.92
N THR A 326 -1.59 5.57 -6.57
CA THR A 326 -2.37 6.38 -7.54
C THR A 326 -1.56 7.46 -8.23
N ASN A 327 -0.65 8.10 -7.50
CA ASN A 327 0.28 9.11 -8.03
C ASN A 327 1.40 8.53 -8.91
N GLN A 328 1.56 7.21 -9.02
CA GLN A 328 2.62 6.62 -9.82
C GLN A 328 2.28 6.69 -11.31
N THR A 329 3.17 7.27 -12.10
CA THR A 329 3.03 7.33 -13.57
C THR A 329 3.54 6.03 -14.19
N ASN A 330 2.64 5.22 -14.79
CA ASN A 330 2.84 4.07 -15.70
C ASN A 330 4.17 3.28 -15.64
N ASN A 331 4.79 3.15 -14.48
CA ASN A 331 6.01 2.40 -14.29
C ASN A 331 5.70 1.16 -13.43
N PRO A 332 5.26 0.05 -14.04
CA PRO A 332 4.87 -1.16 -13.30
C PRO A 332 6.03 -1.82 -12.53
N SER A 333 7.27 -1.33 -12.67
CA SER A 333 8.42 -1.87 -11.93
C SER A 333 8.40 -1.62 -10.41
N LYS A 334 7.49 -0.77 -9.93
CA LYS A 334 7.31 -0.47 -8.49
C LYS A 334 6.00 -0.99 -7.88
N SER A 335 5.38 -2.01 -8.48
CA SER A 335 4.18 -2.59 -7.86
C SER A 335 4.48 -3.21 -6.49
N GLU A 336 3.51 -3.07 -5.60
CA GLU A 336 3.47 -3.71 -4.29
C GLU A 336 2.28 -4.67 -4.23
N TYR A 337 2.21 -5.51 -3.20
CA TYR A 337 1.21 -6.57 -3.11
C TYR A 337 0.32 -6.33 -1.90
N LEU A 338 -1.00 -6.41 -2.12
CA LEU A 338 -2.00 -6.16 -1.10
C LEU A 338 -2.74 -7.45 -0.74
N LEU A 339 -3.10 -7.56 0.53
CA LEU A 339 -4.11 -8.48 1.06
C LEU A 339 -5.29 -7.63 1.51
N ILE A 340 -6.45 -7.90 0.93
CA ILE A 340 -7.73 -7.28 1.28
C ILE A 340 -8.55 -8.34 1.98
N GLU A 341 -8.79 -8.14 3.27
CA GLU A 341 -9.65 -8.96 4.11
C GLU A 341 -10.98 -8.23 4.30
N PHE A 342 -12.11 -8.94 4.27
CA PHE A 342 -13.43 -8.37 4.47
C PHE A 342 -14.34 -9.25 5.31
N SER A 343 -15.30 -8.62 5.96
CA SER A 343 -16.26 -9.20 6.88
C SER A 343 -17.67 -9.08 6.31
N LEU A 344 -18.07 -10.07 5.51
CA LEU A 344 -19.39 -10.20 4.88
C LEU A 344 -20.26 -11.28 5.53
#